data_AF-A0AAU4FXP2-F1
#
_entry.id   AF-A0AAU4FXP2-F1
#
_cell.length_a   1.000
_cell.length_b   1.000
_cell.length_c   1.000
_cell.angle_alpha   90.00
_cell.angle_beta   90.00
_cell.angle_gamma   90.00
#
_symmetry.space_group_name_H-M   'P 1'
#
loop_
_entity.id
_entity.type
_entity.pdbx_description
1 polymer ?
#
loop_
_entity_poly.entity_id
_entity_poly.type
_entity_poly.pdbx_seq_one_letter_code
_entity_poly.pdbx_strand_id
1 'polypeptide(L)'
;MTLDDAAEPERTPETVWEQCVEWAGLLVRILAGRRKQDGLFSEEDGVTLTGTDRPLVVVMLAAAIHAQTVLLRVDSPQDAARVPLAAAGEKGLSATLRRTPYAALCDAPRVRGAGEVQRAVLIARAESGHPDDTLLWHRIRTAAAAAVETAGKSCAAGGGTDWWEGGHTIADVIDAHPGSRPV
;
A
#
# COMPACT_ATOMS: atom_id res chain seq x y z
N MET A 1 20.10 9.04 -35.03
CA MET A 1 18.72 9.50 -34.82
C MET A 1 18.25 8.85 -33.53
N THR A 2 18.54 9.51 -32.42
CA THR A 2 18.12 9.12 -31.07
C THR A 2 16.63 9.37 -30.98
N LEU A 3 15.85 8.30 -30.77
CA LEU A 3 14.47 8.42 -30.33
C LEU A 3 14.53 8.96 -28.90
N ASP A 4 14.18 10.24 -28.77
CA ASP A 4 13.87 10.87 -27.48
C ASP A 4 12.85 10.00 -26.76
N ASP A 5 13.30 9.36 -25.67
CA ASP A 5 12.45 8.88 -24.59
C ASP A 5 11.80 10.13 -23.98
N ALA A 6 10.67 10.54 -24.55
CA ALA A 6 9.83 11.57 -23.97
C ALA A 6 9.28 10.99 -22.67
N ALA A 7 9.97 11.25 -21.56
CA ALA A 7 9.43 11.06 -20.22
C ALA A 7 8.08 11.78 -20.19
N GLU A 8 6.99 11.00 -20.10
CA GLU A 8 5.66 11.57 -19.93
C GLU A 8 5.70 12.48 -18.71
N PRO A 9 5.10 13.69 -18.79
CA PRO A 9 5.15 14.64 -17.68
C PRO A 9 4.60 13.96 -16.42
N GLU A 10 5.41 13.98 -15.35
CA GLU A 10 5.06 13.47 -14.03
C GLU A 10 3.75 14.12 -13.58
N ARG A 11 2.67 13.33 -13.60
CA ARG A 11 1.33 13.82 -13.31
C ARG A 11 1.15 13.86 -11.80
N THR A 12 1.04 15.06 -11.23
CA THR A 12 0.71 15.24 -9.83
C THR A 12 -0.66 14.61 -9.53
N PRO A 13 -0.82 13.83 -8.44
CA PRO A 13 -2.11 13.26 -8.06
C PRO A 13 -3.18 14.36 -7.89
N GLU A 14 -4.28 14.25 -8.64
CA GLU A 14 -5.37 15.23 -8.62
C GLU A 14 -6.43 14.86 -7.57
N THR A 15 -6.49 13.59 -7.19
CA THR A 15 -7.50 13.04 -6.27
C THR A 15 -6.87 12.36 -5.04
N VAL A 16 -7.66 12.29 -3.96
CA VAL A 16 -7.27 11.53 -2.75
C VAL A 16 -6.98 10.07 -3.09
N TRP A 17 -7.73 9.48 -4.03
CA TRP A 17 -7.51 8.10 -4.47
C TRP A 17 -6.17 7.89 -5.17
N GLU A 18 -5.83 8.73 -6.15
CA GLU A 18 -4.53 8.65 -6.84
C GLU A 18 -3.39 8.80 -5.84
N GLN A 19 -3.55 9.70 -4.87
CA GLN A 19 -2.56 9.86 -3.81
C GLN A 19 -2.46 8.62 -2.90
N CYS A 20 -3.57 7.93 -2.62
CA CYS A 20 -3.56 6.65 -1.90
C CYS A 20 -2.81 5.57 -2.71
N VAL A 21 -2.95 5.54 -4.03
CA VAL A 21 -2.23 4.62 -4.92
C VAL A 21 -0.73 4.90 -4.90
N GLU A 22 -0.32 6.17 -4.93
CA GLU A 22 1.09 6.57 -4.82
C GLU A 22 1.69 6.15 -3.47
N TRP A 23 1.00 6.45 -2.37
CA TRP A 23 1.44 6.03 -1.03
C TRP A 23 1.52 4.51 -0.89
N ALA A 24 0.55 3.78 -1.44
CA ALA A 24 0.61 2.32 -1.49
C ALA A 24 1.83 1.82 -2.27
N GLY A 25 2.13 2.43 -3.43
CA GLY A 25 3.30 2.14 -4.24
C GLY A 25 4.61 2.36 -3.49
N LEU A 26 4.71 3.43 -2.69
CA LEU A 26 5.82 3.69 -1.77
C LEU A 26 6.00 2.56 -0.75
N LEU A 27 4.94 2.18 -0.03
CA LEU A 27 5.01 1.14 1.01
C LEU A 27 5.48 -0.21 0.43
N VAL A 28 5.01 -0.58 -0.76
CA VAL A 28 5.46 -1.81 -1.44
C VAL A 28 6.94 -1.73 -1.82
N ARG A 29 7.43 -0.57 -2.30
CA ARG A 29 8.85 -0.38 -2.61
C ARG A 29 9.73 -0.51 -1.38
N ILE A 30 9.30 0.04 -0.24
CA ILE A 30 10.02 -0.07 1.03
C ILE A 30 10.14 -1.54 1.45
N LEU A 31 9.04 -2.30 1.40
CA LEU A 31 9.07 -3.75 1.68
C LEU A 31 10.04 -4.49 0.76
N ALA A 32 9.95 -4.27 -0.55
CA ALA A 32 10.82 -4.92 -1.52
C ALA A 32 12.29 -4.58 -1.29
N GLY A 33 12.59 -3.29 -1.05
CA GLY A 33 13.94 -2.82 -0.73
C GLY A 33 14.48 -3.47 0.53
N ARG A 34 13.67 -3.55 1.58
CA ARG A 34 14.07 -4.15 2.86
C ARG A 34 14.34 -5.64 2.73
N ARG A 35 13.45 -6.39 2.06
CA ARG A 35 13.66 -7.83 1.83
C ARG A 35 14.93 -8.12 1.03
N LYS A 36 15.26 -7.27 0.05
CA LYS A 36 16.52 -7.37 -0.70
C LYS A 36 17.73 -7.11 0.20
N GLN A 37 17.68 -6.08 1.03
CA GLN A 37 18.77 -5.74 1.97
C GLN A 37 19.00 -6.85 3.01
N ASP A 38 17.92 -7.42 3.54
CA ASP A 38 17.99 -8.47 4.56
C ASP A 38 18.32 -9.87 3.96
N GLY A 39 18.48 -9.98 2.63
CA GLY A 39 18.76 -11.25 1.95
C GLY A 39 17.57 -12.23 1.95
N LEU A 40 16.35 -11.72 2.20
CA LEU A 40 15.12 -12.50 2.33
C LEU A 40 14.22 -12.42 1.08
N PHE A 41 14.72 -11.83 -0.01
CA PHE A 41 13.93 -11.64 -1.24
C PHE A 41 13.83 -12.95 -2.03
N SER A 42 12.64 -13.54 -2.01
CA SER A 42 12.35 -14.82 -2.70
C SER A 42 11.88 -14.62 -4.15
N GLU A 43 11.73 -15.71 -4.91
CA GLU A 43 11.10 -15.68 -6.24
C GLU A 43 9.63 -15.24 -6.16
N GLU A 44 8.92 -15.70 -5.13
CA GLU A 44 7.53 -15.29 -4.85
C GLU A 44 7.45 -13.78 -4.56
N ASP A 45 8.46 -13.20 -3.90
CA ASP A 45 8.57 -11.75 -3.71
C ASP A 45 8.82 -11.02 -5.03
N GLY A 46 9.59 -11.63 -5.92
CA GLY A 46 9.79 -11.15 -7.28
C GLY A 46 8.47 -10.96 -8.01
N VAL A 47 7.59 -11.96 -7.97
CA VAL A 47 6.25 -11.91 -8.59
C VAL A 47 5.34 -10.91 -7.86
N THR A 48 5.32 -10.96 -6.53
CA THR A 48 4.35 -10.24 -5.68
C THR A 48 4.69 -8.76 -5.50
N LEU A 49 5.96 -8.41 -5.35
CA LEU A 49 6.39 -7.05 -4.98
C LEU A 49 6.98 -6.26 -6.16
N THR A 50 7.48 -6.94 -7.18
CA THR A 50 8.10 -6.30 -8.35
C THR A 50 7.50 -6.73 -9.70
N GLY A 51 6.71 -7.81 -9.72
CA GLY A 51 6.23 -8.47 -10.92
C GLY A 51 4.75 -8.26 -11.17
N THR A 52 4.11 -9.29 -11.74
CA THR A 52 2.73 -9.26 -12.24
C THR A 52 1.69 -8.99 -11.16
N ASP A 53 1.96 -9.40 -9.92
CA ASP A 53 1.01 -9.29 -8.80
C ASP A 53 1.14 -7.96 -8.05
N ARG A 54 2.23 -7.21 -8.28
CA ARG A 54 2.48 -5.91 -7.62
C ARG A 54 1.29 -4.94 -7.72
N PRO A 55 0.64 -4.75 -8.88
CA PRO A 55 -0.52 -3.86 -8.96
C PRO A 55 -1.68 -4.27 -8.05
N LEU A 56 -1.86 -5.58 -7.79
CA LEU A 56 -2.89 -6.07 -6.87
C LEU A 56 -2.55 -5.69 -5.42
N VAL A 57 -1.27 -5.82 -5.03
CA VAL A 57 -0.80 -5.39 -3.69
C VAL A 57 -0.99 -3.89 -3.50
N VAL A 58 -0.64 -3.09 -4.52
CA VAL A 58 -0.80 -1.63 -4.48
C VAL A 58 -2.27 -1.25 -4.32
N VAL A 59 -3.19 -1.87 -5.07
CA VAL A 59 -4.62 -1.54 -4.96
C VAL A 59 -5.23 -1.98 -3.63
N MET A 60 -4.83 -3.14 -3.10
CA MET A 60 -5.23 -3.57 -1.75
C MET A 60 -4.81 -2.55 -0.69
N LEU A 61 -3.56 -2.07 -0.75
CA LEU A 61 -3.06 -1.05 0.15
C LEU A 61 -3.76 0.29 -0.05
N ALA A 62 -3.94 0.74 -1.29
CA ALA A 62 -4.61 2.00 -1.61
C ALA A 62 -6.05 2.01 -1.08
N ALA A 63 -6.77 0.89 -1.21
CA ALA A 63 -8.10 0.71 -0.64
C ALA A 63 -8.09 0.84 0.89
N ALA A 64 -7.12 0.24 1.58
CA ALA A 64 -6.98 0.38 3.02
C ALA A 64 -6.64 1.82 3.45
N ILE A 65 -5.77 2.51 2.69
CA ILE A 65 -5.45 3.92 2.92
C ILE A 65 -6.70 4.78 2.74
N HIS A 66 -7.43 4.60 1.63
CA HIS A 66 -8.65 5.33 1.36
C HIS A 66 -9.74 5.10 2.41
N ALA A 67 -9.90 3.87 2.89
CA ALA A 67 -10.84 3.58 3.98
C ALA A 67 -10.51 4.39 5.25
N GLN A 68 -9.21 4.55 5.56
CA GLN A 68 -8.78 5.38 6.68
C GLN A 68 -8.92 6.88 6.40
N THR A 69 -8.67 7.36 5.18
CA THR A 69 -8.90 8.77 4.84
C THR A 69 -10.36 9.15 5.00
N VAL A 70 -11.28 8.28 4.56
CA VAL A 70 -12.74 8.47 4.75
C VAL A 70 -13.10 8.49 6.24
N LEU A 71 -12.58 7.53 7.02
CA LEU A 71 -12.84 7.46 8.47
C LEU A 71 -12.34 8.72 9.21
N LEU A 72 -11.18 9.24 8.79
CA LEU A 72 -10.54 10.41 9.37
C LEU A 72 -11.05 11.74 8.79
N ARG A 73 -11.96 11.69 7.80
CA ARG A 73 -12.47 12.87 7.08
C ARG A 73 -11.36 13.72 6.47
N VAL A 74 -10.43 13.05 5.80
CA VAL A 74 -9.35 13.67 5.04
C VAL A 74 -9.88 14.03 3.66
N ASP A 75 -10.02 15.34 3.40
CA ASP A 75 -10.61 15.86 2.17
C ASP A 75 -9.57 16.33 1.13
N SER A 76 -8.30 16.44 1.51
CA SER A 76 -7.21 16.85 0.61
C SER A 76 -6.27 15.68 0.29
N PRO A 77 -5.75 15.57 -0.95
CA PRO A 77 -4.75 14.55 -1.28
C PRO A 77 -3.52 14.61 -0.36
N GLN A 78 -3.00 15.81 -0.09
CA GLN A 78 -1.79 16.00 0.71
C GLN A 78 -1.96 15.49 2.15
N ASP A 79 -3.15 15.63 2.72
CA ASP A 79 -3.45 15.17 4.08
C ASP A 79 -3.58 13.65 4.18
N ALA A 80 -3.64 12.90 3.06
CA ALA A 80 -3.62 11.43 3.08
C ALA A 80 -2.34 10.87 3.72
N ALA A 81 -1.25 11.65 3.75
CA ALA A 81 -0.03 11.28 4.45
C ALA A 81 -0.21 11.18 5.98
N ARG A 82 -1.27 11.76 6.55
CA ARG A 82 -1.57 11.70 7.99
C ARG A 82 -2.21 10.38 8.43
N VAL A 83 -2.49 9.47 7.49
CA VAL A 83 -3.09 8.18 7.80
C VAL A 83 -2.13 7.34 8.67
N PRO A 84 -2.57 6.83 9.84
CA PRO A 84 -1.74 6.01 10.71
C PRO A 84 -1.54 4.61 10.13
N LEU A 85 -0.29 4.14 10.12
CA LEU A 85 0.09 2.77 9.75
C LEU A 85 -0.48 1.77 10.76
N ALA A 86 -0.29 2.08 12.04
CA ALA A 86 -0.89 1.40 13.18
C ALA A 86 -1.04 2.39 14.34
N ALA A 87 -2.07 2.16 15.15
CA ALA A 87 -2.23 2.85 16.43
C ALA A 87 -2.65 1.85 17.51
N ALA A 88 -2.39 2.21 18.77
CA ALA A 88 -2.73 1.42 19.94
C ALA A 88 -4.20 0.94 19.91
N GLY A 89 -4.41 -0.33 20.26
CA GLY A 89 -5.72 -0.98 20.17
C GLY A 89 -6.09 -1.46 18.75
N GLU A 90 -5.10 -1.74 17.90
CA GLU A 90 -5.29 -2.24 16.53
C GLU A 90 -6.19 -1.32 15.69
N LYS A 91 -5.78 -0.06 15.53
CA LYS A 91 -6.39 0.90 14.59
C LYS A 91 -5.43 1.23 13.45
N GLY A 92 -5.92 1.85 12.38
CA GLY A 92 -5.12 2.25 11.22
C GLY A 92 -5.06 1.23 10.08
N LEU A 93 -4.05 1.35 9.21
CA LEU A 93 -3.91 0.50 8.02
C LEU A 93 -3.77 -0.98 8.36
N SER A 94 -2.93 -1.30 9.35
CA SER A 94 -2.68 -2.69 9.77
C SER A 94 -3.97 -3.40 10.19
N ALA A 95 -4.85 -2.72 10.93
CA ALA A 95 -6.13 -3.24 11.35
C ALA A 95 -7.11 -3.42 10.19
N THR A 96 -7.15 -2.45 9.28
CA THR A 96 -8.00 -2.51 8.08
C THR A 96 -7.64 -3.72 7.23
N LEU A 97 -6.36 -3.95 6.96
CA LEU A 97 -5.88 -5.08 6.16
C LEU A 97 -6.11 -6.44 6.83
N ARG A 98 -6.08 -6.50 8.17
CA ARG A 98 -6.32 -7.74 8.92
C ARG A 98 -7.80 -8.09 9.01
N ARG A 99 -8.65 -7.11 9.30
CA ARG A 99 -10.05 -7.32 9.71
C ARG A 99 -11.06 -7.05 8.60
N THR A 100 -10.86 -6.00 7.81
CA THR A 100 -11.84 -5.52 6.82
C THR A 100 -11.24 -5.22 5.43
N PRO A 101 -10.30 -6.02 4.89
CA PRO A 101 -9.66 -5.74 3.60
C PRO A 101 -10.66 -5.80 2.42
N TYR A 102 -11.60 -6.75 2.46
CA TYR A 102 -12.62 -6.89 1.43
C TYR A 102 -13.59 -5.70 1.42
N ALA A 103 -14.06 -5.27 2.60
CA ALA A 103 -14.91 -4.09 2.69
C ALA A 103 -14.21 -2.82 2.17
N ALA A 104 -12.93 -2.63 2.54
CA ALA A 104 -12.13 -1.52 2.02
C ALA A 104 -12.03 -1.52 0.49
N LEU A 105 -11.88 -2.69 -0.15
CA LEU A 105 -11.90 -2.81 -1.60
C LEU A 105 -13.27 -2.51 -2.22
N CYS A 106 -14.34 -2.98 -1.60
CA CYS A 106 -15.70 -2.70 -2.07
C CYS A 106 -15.99 -1.19 -2.05
N ASP A 107 -15.55 -0.49 -1.02
CA ASP A 107 -15.76 0.96 -0.84
C ASP A 107 -14.73 1.82 -1.59
N ALA A 108 -13.68 1.21 -2.15
CA ALA A 108 -12.66 1.94 -2.90
C ALA A 108 -13.25 2.60 -4.18
N PRO A 109 -12.86 3.85 -4.49
CA PRO A 109 -13.25 4.56 -5.70
C PRO A 109 -12.99 3.79 -6.99
N ARG A 110 -13.88 3.97 -7.97
CA ARG A 110 -13.74 3.42 -9.32
C ARG A 110 -13.19 4.50 -10.25
N VAL A 111 -11.87 4.66 -10.25
CA VAL A 111 -11.18 5.65 -11.09
C VAL A 111 -10.50 4.93 -12.24
N ARG A 112 -10.89 5.27 -13.47
CA ARG A 112 -10.34 4.67 -14.68
C ARG A 112 -8.84 4.91 -14.77
N GLY A 113 -8.07 3.85 -14.96
CA GLY A 113 -6.60 3.90 -15.03
C GLY A 113 -5.88 3.90 -13.67
N ALA A 114 -6.60 4.10 -12.56
CA ALA A 114 -6.03 4.09 -11.21
C ALA A 114 -6.52 2.86 -10.43
N GLY A 115 -6.23 1.65 -10.95
CA GLY A 115 -6.46 0.41 -10.21
C GLY A 115 -7.85 -0.23 -10.32
N GLU A 116 -8.74 0.30 -11.17
CA GLU A 116 -10.11 -0.24 -11.35
C GLU A 116 -10.13 -1.73 -11.71
N VAL A 117 -9.29 -2.15 -12.67
CA VAL A 117 -9.20 -3.55 -13.12
C VAL A 117 -8.70 -4.45 -11.98
N GLN A 118 -7.64 -4.03 -11.30
CA GLN A 118 -7.04 -4.75 -10.18
C GLN A 118 -8.02 -4.89 -9.01
N ARG A 119 -8.80 -3.84 -8.73
CA ARG A 119 -9.87 -3.87 -7.72
C ARG A 119 -10.93 -4.91 -8.10
N ALA A 120 -11.40 -4.90 -9.34
CA ALA A 120 -12.39 -5.87 -9.83
C ALA A 120 -11.85 -7.31 -9.74
N VAL A 121 -10.60 -7.53 -10.13
CA VAL A 121 -9.91 -8.82 -9.98
C VAL A 121 -9.91 -9.25 -8.51
N LEU A 122 -9.47 -8.39 -7.60
CA LEU A 122 -9.39 -8.74 -6.18
C LEU A 122 -10.75 -9.09 -5.56
N ILE A 123 -11.80 -8.34 -5.89
CA ILE A 123 -13.17 -8.65 -5.43
C ILE A 123 -13.61 -10.01 -5.95
N ALA A 124 -13.45 -10.27 -7.25
CA ALA A 124 -13.82 -11.55 -7.85
C ALA A 124 -13.05 -12.73 -7.22
N ARG A 125 -11.76 -12.55 -6.90
CA ARG A 125 -10.94 -13.58 -6.24
C ARG A 125 -11.33 -13.80 -4.79
N ALA A 126 -11.70 -12.75 -4.06
CA ALA A 126 -12.18 -12.86 -2.68
C ALA A 126 -13.53 -13.58 -2.57
N GLU A 127 -14.37 -13.49 -3.59
CA GLU A 127 -15.69 -14.14 -3.65
C GLU A 127 -15.63 -15.55 -4.26
N SER A 128 -14.51 -15.91 -4.89
CA SER A 128 -14.33 -17.19 -5.57
C SER A 128 -14.14 -18.34 -4.59
N GLY A 129 -14.79 -19.48 -4.87
CA GLY A 129 -14.54 -20.75 -4.17
C GLY A 129 -13.33 -21.53 -4.69
N HIS A 130 -12.61 -21.01 -5.70
CA HIS A 130 -11.47 -21.71 -6.29
C HIS A 130 -10.23 -21.63 -5.36
N PRO A 131 -9.51 -22.74 -5.09
CA PRO A 131 -8.35 -22.74 -4.21
C PRO A 131 -7.27 -21.73 -4.62
N ASP A 132 -6.93 -21.64 -5.91
CA ASP A 132 -5.89 -20.72 -6.39
C ASP A 132 -6.27 -19.24 -6.18
N ASP A 133 -7.57 -18.92 -6.30
CA ASP A 133 -8.06 -17.56 -6.11
C ASP A 133 -7.99 -17.16 -4.65
N THR A 134 -8.31 -18.11 -3.75
CA THR A 134 -8.20 -17.95 -2.31
C THR A 134 -6.73 -17.78 -1.90
N LEU A 135 -5.82 -18.55 -2.48
CA LEU A 135 -4.37 -18.43 -2.25
C LEU A 135 -3.83 -17.08 -2.73
N LEU A 136 -4.21 -16.63 -3.94
CA LEU A 136 -3.84 -15.32 -4.46
C LEU A 136 -4.35 -14.22 -3.53
N TRP A 137 -5.63 -14.24 -3.16
CA TRP A 137 -6.21 -13.27 -2.23
C TRP A 137 -5.42 -13.18 -0.91
N HIS A 138 -5.12 -14.32 -0.29
CA HIS A 138 -4.35 -14.36 0.96
C HIS A 138 -2.92 -13.88 0.79
N ARG A 139 -2.26 -14.21 -0.33
CA ARG A 139 -0.90 -13.74 -0.65
C ARG A 139 -0.87 -12.22 -0.78
N ILE A 140 -1.78 -11.65 -1.58
CA ILE A 140 -1.87 -10.20 -1.77
C ILE A 140 -2.15 -9.48 -0.45
N ARG A 141 -3.12 -9.97 0.34
CA ARG A 141 -3.43 -9.40 1.66
C ARG A 141 -2.24 -9.46 2.62
N THR A 142 -1.52 -10.58 2.63
CA THR A 142 -0.35 -10.77 3.50
C THR A 142 0.79 -9.84 3.09
N ALA A 143 1.05 -9.70 1.78
CA ALA A 143 2.05 -8.77 1.26
C ALA A 143 1.71 -7.31 1.60
N ALA A 144 0.44 -6.91 1.46
CA ALA A 144 -0.04 -5.60 1.86
C ALA A 144 0.19 -5.35 3.37
N ALA A 145 -0.20 -6.29 4.23
CA ALA A 145 0.00 -6.17 5.67
C ALA A 145 1.50 -6.08 6.04
N ALA A 146 2.34 -6.89 5.39
CA ALA A 146 3.78 -6.86 5.59
C ALA A 146 4.39 -5.50 5.18
N ALA A 147 3.88 -4.86 4.12
CA ALA A 147 4.37 -3.55 3.70
C ALA A 147 4.14 -2.47 4.76
N VAL A 148 2.95 -2.45 5.38
CA VAL A 148 2.62 -1.54 6.49
C VAL A 148 3.51 -1.81 7.69
N GLU A 149 3.69 -3.08 8.06
CA GLU A 149 4.51 -3.48 9.20
C GLU A 149 5.98 -3.11 9.00
N THR A 150 6.54 -3.39 7.83
CA THR A 150 7.92 -3.01 7.51
C THR A 150 8.10 -1.49 7.54
N ALA A 151 7.18 -0.73 6.97
CA ALA A 151 7.24 0.73 7.01
C ALA A 151 7.20 1.27 8.45
N GLY A 152 6.28 0.76 9.28
CA GLY A 152 6.17 1.16 10.68
C GLY A 152 7.43 0.83 11.50
N LYS A 153 8.00 -0.35 11.31
CA LYS A 153 9.28 -0.73 11.94
C LYS A 153 10.43 0.16 11.51
N SER A 154 10.48 0.57 10.25
CA SER A 154 11.51 1.49 9.75
C SER A 154 11.41 2.86 10.44
N CYS A 155 10.21 3.35 10.73
CA CYS A 155 10.00 4.60 11.49
C CYS A 155 10.41 4.45 12.97
N ALA A 156 10.21 3.27 13.57
CA ALA A 156 10.47 3.02 14.98
C ALA A 156 11.97 2.81 15.34
N ALA A 157 12.88 2.87 14.37
CA ALA A 157 14.32 2.58 14.53
C ALA A 157 15.09 3.51 15.51
N GLY A 158 14.40 4.46 16.16
CA GLY A 158 14.93 5.36 17.20
C GLY A 158 14.75 4.93 18.65
N GLY A 159 14.21 3.73 18.97
CA GLY A 159 14.27 3.18 20.34
C GLY A 159 12.97 2.67 20.99
N GLY A 160 12.01 2.14 20.23
CA GLY A 160 10.86 1.42 20.78
C GLY A 160 10.65 0.08 20.07
N THR A 161 10.37 -1.00 20.81
CA THR A 161 10.15 -2.35 20.25
C THR A 161 8.79 -2.51 19.57
N ASP A 162 7.87 -1.58 19.81
CA ASP A 162 6.44 -1.76 19.53
C ASP A 162 5.95 -0.66 18.57
N TRP A 163 6.36 -0.72 17.30
CA TRP A 163 6.00 0.26 16.26
C TRP A 163 4.48 0.52 16.14
N TRP A 164 3.64 -0.42 16.60
CA TRP A 164 2.18 -0.29 16.63
C TRP A 164 1.66 0.65 17.73
N GLU A 165 2.48 1.02 18.71
CA GLU A 165 2.15 1.99 19.76
C GLU A 165 2.55 3.42 19.38
N GLY A 166 3.53 3.58 18.50
CA GLY A 166 4.13 4.87 18.14
C GLY A 166 3.24 5.81 17.33
N GLY A 167 2.06 5.36 16.89
CA GLY A 167 1.12 6.18 16.12
C GLY A 167 1.67 6.65 14.77
N HIS A 168 2.68 5.96 14.23
CA HIS A 168 3.36 6.34 13.00
C HIS A 168 2.38 6.45 11.83
N THR A 169 2.60 7.48 11.02
CA THR A 169 1.82 7.86 9.85
C THR A 169 2.61 7.62 8.57
N ILE A 170 1.94 7.74 7.42
CA ILE A 170 2.62 7.72 6.12
C ILE A 170 3.62 8.89 6.01
N ALA A 171 3.33 10.04 6.62
CA ALA A 171 4.26 11.18 6.67
C ALA A 171 5.59 10.80 7.35
N ASP A 172 5.54 10.09 8.47
CA ASP A 172 6.74 9.62 9.16
C ASP A 172 7.58 8.67 8.29
N VAL A 173 6.92 7.90 7.42
CA VAL A 173 7.60 7.03 6.44
C VAL A 173 8.32 7.86 5.39
N ILE A 174 7.67 8.90 4.87
CA ILE A 174 8.25 9.80 3.87
C ILE A 174 9.48 10.51 4.44
N ASP A 175 9.38 11.00 5.68
CA ASP A 175 10.47 11.68 6.36
C ASP A 175 11.64 10.74 6.67
N ALA A 176 11.36 9.48 7.01
CA ALA A 176 12.38 8.44 7.19
C ALA A 176 13.02 7.98 5.88
N HIS A 177 12.37 8.19 4.72
CA HIS A 177 12.84 7.75 3.41
C HIS A 177 12.81 8.91 2.39
N PRO A 178 13.67 9.94 2.54
CA PRO A 178 13.60 11.17 1.75
C PRO A 178 13.85 10.95 0.24
N GLY A 179 14.59 9.90 -0.13
CA GLY A 179 14.77 9.47 -1.54
C GLY A 179 13.58 8.74 -2.15
N SER A 180 12.50 8.53 -1.38
CA SER A 180 11.33 7.76 -1.77
C SER A 180 10.05 8.60 -1.86
N ARG A 181 10.16 9.94 -1.81
CA ARG A 181 9.02 10.82 -2.08
C ARG A 181 8.39 10.44 -3.43
N PRO A 182 7.10 10.05 -3.49
CA PRO A 182 6.40 9.99 -4.75
C PRO A 182 6.38 11.41 -5.31
N VAL A 183 6.63 11.50 -6.61
CA VAL A 183 6.74 12.75 -7.35
C VAL A 183 5.34 13.26 -7.67
#